data_AF-A0A3C1S180-F1
#
_entry.id   AF-A0A3C1S180-F1
#
_cell.length_a   1.000
_cell.length_b   1.000
_cell.length_c   1.000
_cell.angle_alpha   90.00
_cell.angle_beta   90.00
_cell.angle_gamma   90.00
#
_symmetry.space_group_name_H-M   'P 1'
#
loop_
_entity.id
_entity.type
_entity.pdbx_description
1 polymer ?
#
loop_
_entity_poly.entity_id
_entity_poly.type
_entity_poly.pdbx_seq_one_letter_code
_entity_poly.pdbx_strand_id
1 'polypeptide(L)' 'MGIEKDKLFDVIRQKLPKNVLFTEEIADVLDVSYDASYRRIKGRTALTFKEAVKLASHYKISLNELYDLPSDNSLL' A
#
# COMPACT_ATOMS: atom_id res chain seq x y z
N MET A 1 7.54 6.48 -13.00
CA MET A 1 8.09 6.37 -11.63
C MET A 1 6.93 5.98 -10.71
N GLY A 2 6.85 4.71 -10.28
CA GLY A 2 5.89 4.27 -9.25
C GLY A 2 4.94 3.10 -9.61
N ILE A 3 5.39 2.08 -10.34
CA ILE A 3 4.56 0.87 -10.63
C ILE A 3 4.28 0.09 -9.33
N GLU A 4 5.23 0.15 -8.40
CA GLU A 4 5.28 -0.56 -7.12
C GLU A 4 4.12 -0.18 -6.20
N LYS A 5 3.91 1.13 -6.04
CA LYS A 5 2.83 1.70 -5.22
C LYS A 5 1.46 1.28 -5.76
N ASP A 6 1.30 1.31 -7.08
CA ASP A 6 0.03 1.01 -7.73
C ASP A 6 -0.35 -0.47 -7.53
N LYS A 7 0.60 -1.40 -7.68
CA LYS A 7 0.40 -2.83 -7.34
C LYS A 7 -0.12 -3.02 -5.92
N LEU A 8 0.52 -2.39 -4.93
CA LEU A 8 0.10 -2.50 -3.54
C LEU A 8 -1.33 -1.98 -3.34
N PHE A 9 -1.63 -0.79 -3.88
CA PHE A 9 -2.96 -0.20 -3.76
C PHE A 9 -4.05 -1.00 -4.47
N ASP A 10 -3.75 -1.62 -5.61
CA ASP A 10 -4.72 -2.45 -6.31
C ASP A 10 -5.06 -3.72 -5.51
N VAL A 11 -4.08 -4.36 -4.87
CA VAL A 11 -4.33 -5.49 -3.97
C VAL A 11 -5.17 -5.06 -2.75
N ILE A 12 -4.88 -3.88 -2.18
CA ILE A 12 -5.68 -3.34 -1.07
C ILE A 12 -7.14 -3.10 -1.51
N ARG A 13 -7.35 -2.47 -2.68
CA ARG A 13 -8.70 -2.22 -3.22
C ARG A 13 -9.51 -3.49 -3.39
N GLN A 14 -8.88 -4.59 -3.81
CA GLN A 14 -9.55 -5.88 -3.97
C GLN A 14 -9.99 -6.50 -2.62
N LYS A 15 -9.33 -6.15 -1.52
CA LYS A 15 -9.66 -6.62 -0.16
C LYS A 15 -10.76 -5.78 0.52
N LEU A 16 -11.06 -4.60 0.00
CA LEU A 16 -12.02 -3.69 0.63
C LEU A 16 -13.46 -3.94 0.15
N PRO A 17 -14.46 -3.78 1.04
CA PRO A 17 -15.87 -3.73 0.65
C PRO A 17 -16.16 -2.62 -0.37
N LYS A 18 -17.22 -2.78 -1.17
CA LYS A 18 -17.60 -1.77 -2.19
C LYS A 18 -18.12 -0.45 -1.59
N ASN A 19 -18.53 -0.45 -0.33
CA ASN A 19 -19.14 0.69 0.37
C ASN A 19 -18.15 1.52 1.18
N VAL A 20 -16.85 1.23 1.14
CA VAL A 20 -15.82 2.03 1.80
C VAL A 20 -15.05 2.88 0.80
N LEU A 21 -14.74 4.11 1.19
CA LEU A 21 -13.90 5.00 0.40
C LEU A 21 -12.44 4.64 0.61
N PHE A 22 -11.80 4.16 -0.45
CA PHE A 22 -10.38 3.78 -0.43
C PHE A 22 -9.47 4.88 0.13
N THR A 23 -9.72 6.15 -0.20
CA THR A 23 -8.91 7.27 0.31
C THR A 23 -9.03 7.45 1.83
N GLU A 24 -10.22 7.25 2.39
CA GLU A 24 -10.48 7.33 3.84
C GLU A 24 -9.77 6.18 4.56
N GLU A 25 -9.92 4.96 4.05
CA GLU A 25 -9.24 3.78 4.59
C GLU A 25 -7.72 3.96 4.63
N ILE A 26 -7.11 4.47 3.55
CA ILE A 26 -5.67 4.75 3.53
C ILE A 26 -5.30 5.89 4.50
N ALA A 27 -6.16 6.90 4.67
CA ALA A 27 -5.93 7.99 5.62
C ALA A 27 -5.91 7.46 7.06
N ASP A 28 -6.90 6.64 7.41
CA ASP A 28 -7.07 6.05 8.74
C ASP A 28 -5.92 5.10 9.07
N VAL A 29 -5.56 4.19 8.15
CA VAL A 29 -4.45 3.26 8.37
C VAL A 29 -3.12 3.99 8.48
N LEU A 30 -2.89 5.03 7.67
CA LEU A 30 -1.64 5.79 7.72
C LEU A 30 -1.59 6.80 8.87
N ASP A 31 -2.72 7.12 9.49
CA ASP A 31 -2.88 8.19 10.49
C ASP A 31 -2.46 9.55 9.89
N VAL A 32 -3.06 9.89 8.76
CA VAL A 32 -2.83 11.14 8.02
C VAL A 32 -4.15 11.74 7.57
N SER A 33 -4.14 13.01 7.17
CA SER A 33 -5.35 13.64 6.63
C SER A 33 -5.81 13.00 5.30
N TYR A 34 -7.09 13.14 4.98
CA TYR A 34 -7.66 12.71 3.70
C TYR A 34 -6.88 13.25 2.50
N ASP A 35 -6.51 14.55 2.49
CA ASP A 35 -5.69 15.15 1.42
C ASP A 35 -4.30 14.50 1.31
N ALA A 36 -3.65 14.25 2.45
CA ALA A 36 -2.35 13.62 2.48
C ALA A 36 -2.39 12.18 1.93
N SER A 37 -3.45 11.43 2.25
CA SER A 37 -3.74 10.11 1.66
C SER A 37 -3.98 10.21 0.15
N TYR A 38 -4.86 11.13 -0.26
CA TYR A 38 -5.20 11.36 -1.67
C TYR A 38 -3.96 11.67 -2.53
N ARG A 39 -3.06 12.53 -2.03
CA ARG A 39 -1.80 12.85 -2.71
C ARG A 39 -0.89 11.65 -2.89
N ARG A 40 -0.83 10.73 -1.91
CA ARG A 40 -0.07 9.45 -2.04
C ARG A 40 -0.71 8.54 -3.08
N ILE A 41 -2.03 8.40 -3.03
CA ILE A 41 -2.80 7.59 -3.99
C ILE A 41 -2.56 8.10 -5.42
N LYS A 42 -2.63 9.41 -5.63
CA LYS A 42 -2.42 10.05 -6.95
C LYS A 42 -0.95 10.24 -7.33
N GLY A 43 0.01 9.83 -6.51
CA GLY A 43 1.44 9.97 -6.81
C GLY A 43 1.98 11.41 -6.75
N ARG A 44 1.23 12.35 -6.15
CA ARG A 44 1.67 13.74 -5.91
C ARG A 44 2.60 13.85 -4.70
N THR A 45 2.55 12.86 -3.81
CA THR A 45 3.47 12.66 -2.69
C THR A 45 3.92 11.21 -2.75
N ALA A 46 5.20 10.94 -2.57
CA ALA A 46 5.71 9.57 -2.53
C ALA A 46 5.11 8.80 -1.33
N LEU A 47 4.74 7.54 -1.56
CA LEU A 47 4.46 6.61 -0.46
C LEU A 47 5.80 6.13 0.09
N THR A 48 6.09 6.43 1.35
CA THR A 48 7.35 6.01 1.97
C THR A 48 7.37 4.51 2.23
N PHE A 49 8.56 3.91 2.34
CA PHE A 49 8.68 2.49 2.66
C PHE A 49 7.99 2.12 3.98
N LYS A 50 8.11 2.96 5.01
CA LYS A 50 7.43 2.76 6.31
C LYS A 50 5.90 2.72 6.15
N GLU A 51 5.34 3.60 5.35
CA GLU A 51 3.90 3.62 5.06
C GLU A 51 3.47 2.39 4.25
N ALA A 52 4.25 1.99 3.25
CA ALA A 52 4.00 0.78 2.47
C ALA A 52 4.01 -0.47 3.36
N VAL A 53 4.96 -0.60 4.27
CA VAL A 53 5.03 -1.70 5.26
C VAL A 53 3.85 -1.66 6.22
N LYS A 54 3.44 -0.46 6.69
CA LYS A 54 2.27 -0.29 7.57
C LYS A 54 0.98 -0.78 6.89
N LEU A 55 0.77 -0.36 5.64
CA LEU A 55 -0.37 -0.79 4.82
C LEU A 55 -0.34 -2.29 4.56
N ALA A 56 0.81 -2.83 4.12
CA ALA A 56 0.95 -4.25 3.84
C ALA A 56 0.65 -5.10 5.09
N SER A 57 1.16 -4.69 6.25
CA SER A 57 0.91 -5.37 7.52
C SER A 57 -0.57 -5.31 7.91
N HIS A 58 -1.21 -4.15 7.80
CA HIS A 58 -2.63 -3.96 8.14
C HIS A 58 -3.54 -4.84 7.28
N TYR A 59 -3.32 -4.88 5.97
CA TYR A 59 -4.13 -5.66 5.03
C TYR A 59 -3.66 -7.11 4.84
N LYS A 60 -2.67 -7.57 5.62
CA LYS A 60 -2.07 -8.90 5.54
C LYS A 60 -1.63 -9.24 4.11
N ILE A 61 -0.78 -8.39 3.55
CA ILE A 61 -0.19 -8.52 2.22
C ILE A 61 1.29 -8.84 2.41
N SER A 62 1.75 -9.95 1.83
CA SER A 62 3.18 -10.26 1.75
C SER A 62 3.81 -9.40 0.65
N LEU A 63 4.74 -8.52 1.01
CA LEU A 63 5.48 -7.74 0.02
C LEU A 63 6.38 -8.64 -0.84
N ASN A 64 6.86 -9.77 -0.30
CA ASN A 64 7.65 -10.72 -1.09
C ASN A 64 6.81 -11.34 -2.22
N GLU A 65 5.57 -11.76 -1.89
CA GLU A 65 4.63 -12.30 -2.89
C GLU A 65 4.20 -11.22 -3.90
N LEU A 66 4.09 -9.96 -3.47
CA LEU A 66 3.72 -8.85 -4.37
C LEU A 66 4.74 -8.59 -5.48
N TYR A 67 6.00 -9.01 -5.28
CA TYR A 67 7.13 -8.77 -6.18
C TYR A 67 7.79 -10.05 -6.70
N ASP A 68 7.17 -11.21 -6.50
CA ASP A 68 7.73 -12.52 -6.85
C ASP A 68 9.18 -12.68 -6.35
N LEU A 69 9.46 -12.13 -5.16
CA LEU A 69 10.79 -12.24 -4.57
C LEU A 69 10.99 -13.68 -4.10
N PRO A 70 12.16 -14.29 -4.37
CA PRO A 70 12.45 -15.62 -3.88
C PRO A 70 12.32 -15.63 -2.35
N SER A 71 11.59 -16.62 -1.86
CA SER A 71 11.35 -16.84 -0.43
C SER A 71 12.56 -17.39 0.31
N ASP A 72 13.60 -17.80 -0.43
CA ASP A 72 14.81 -18.37 0.13
C ASP A 72 15.83 -17.27 0.44
N ASN A 73 16.47 -17.38 1.60
CA ASN A 73 17.47 -16.44 2.13
C ASN A 73 18.83 -16.57 1.39
N SER A 74 18.79 -16.81 0.07
CA SER A 74 19.96 -17.00 -0.79
C SER A 74 20.68 -15.70 -1.18
N LEU A 75 20.25 -14.57 -0.60
CA LEU A 75 21.02 -13.33 -0.59
C LEU A 75 21.97 -13.29 0.62
N LEU A 76 22.85 -14.28 0.72
CA LEU A 76 24.08 -14.29 1.52
C LEU A 76 25.16 -15.06 0.77
#